data_AF-G0UXE3-F1
#
_entry.id   AF-G0UXE3-F1
#
_cell.length_a   1.000
_cell.length_b   1.000
_cell.length_c   1.000
_cell.angle_alpha   90.00
_cell.angle_beta   90.00
_cell.angle_gamma   90.00
#
_symmetry.space_group_name_H-M   'P 1'
#
loop_
_entity.id
_entity.type
_entity.pdbx_description
1 polymer ?
#
loop_
_entity_poly.entity_id
_entity_poly.type
_entity_poly.pdbx_seq_one_letter_code
_entity_poly.pdbx_strand_id
1 'polypeptide(L)'
;MTSKRSKKLPSRLLFVLFLLILGTINAEAGDSSFDFLDEYLDVEPKSIPLLGHMPTVNITDEWLEGAKKGITGCKKDPLFPVGVQTLVNIGTNDGRRRQFIIYVPFSYSLRVDKPAALKMLFHGLNDYCDTFLNDTEFTAYAGSQGYILVSACGTPGYFGAGWNTGVCCGFSEVKPPDDVDFVERIIDAVSYGACVDRGKTMAVGFSNGGIFVQGLACRSPPIVRAVASVAGVVALPPGGERGLLSCAKELHSGESGCRTSVLMINGARDKLIPLQGNPTLRFPPVEKNLRSWITLNGCSTEAKSTLSNRNYRNEIYRYCNSDNTGSGLWFFLREVSGWPFRFLGSAFSFTHDVEKDENYSEVSDQDFNCKISEVEIVYAKRGRHVWFKDRIFSATRYIYLYGLRLFGEY
;
A
#
# COMPACT_ATOMS: atom_id res chain seq x y z
N MET A 1 -23.70 0.03 -43.79
CA MET A 1 -22.84 0.62 -42.73
C MET A 1 -22.41 -0.47 -41.76
N THR A 2 -21.26 -1.09 -42.01
CA THR A 2 -20.68 -2.11 -41.12
C THR A 2 -19.86 -1.42 -40.03
N SER A 3 -20.36 -1.43 -38.80
CA SER A 3 -19.60 -1.02 -37.62
C SER A 3 -18.37 -1.91 -37.48
N LYS A 4 -17.18 -1.35 -37.74
CA LYS A 4 -15.91 -1.98 -37.38
C LYS A 4 -15.85 -2.04 -35.85
N ARG A 5 -16.30 -3.15 -35.25
CA ARG A 5 -15.90 -3.53 -33.89
C ARG A 5 -14.38 -3.64 -33.91
N SER A 6 -13.71 -2.64 -33.36
CA SER A 6 -12.30 -2.74 -32.97
C SER A 6 -12.18 -3.96 -32.06
N LYS A 7 -11.54 -5.03 -32.54
CA LYS A 7 -11.17 -6.18 -31.73
C LYS A 7 -10.10 -5.70 -30.75
N LYS A 8 -10.50 -5.16 -29.59
CA LYS A 8 -9.56 -4.91 -28.49
C LYS A 8 -8.88 -6.23 -28.16
N LEU A 9 -7.54 -6.23 -28.13
CA LEU A 9 -6.79 -7.39 -27.66
C LEU A 9 -7.26 -7.73 -26.24
N PRO A 10 -7.38 -9.03 -25.89
CA PRO A 10 -7.72 -9.44 -24.52
C PRO A 10 -6.66 -8.93 -23.53
N SER A 11 -7.09 -8.50 -22.34
CA SER A 11 -6.22 -7.90 -21.31
C SER A 11 -5.01 -8.77 -20.96
N ARG A 12 -5.16 -10.10 -20.98
CA ARG A 12 -4.05 -11.04 -20.82
C ARG A 12 -2.97 -10.90 -21.89
N LEU A 13 -3.36 -10.75 -23.16
CA LEU A 13 -2.40 -10.61 -24.26
C LEU A 13 -1.67 -9.27 -24.15
N LEU A 14 -2.37 -8.20 -23.74
CA LEU A 14 -1.76 -6.90 -23.44
C LEU A 14 -0.79 -6.98 -22.24
N PHE A 15 -1.15 -7.71 -21.19
CA PHE A 15 -0.28 -7.92 -20.03
C PHE A 15 0.96 -8.74 -20.37
N VAL A 16 0.82 -9.79 -21.18
CA VAL A 16 1.95 -10.57 -21.69
C VAL A 16 2.86 -9.72 -22.57
N LEU A 17 2.30 -8.91 -23.48
CA LEU A 17 3.07 -7.94 -24.28
C LEU A 17 3.78 -6.92 -23.40
N PHE A 18 3.15 -6.44 -22.34
CA PHE A 18 3.77 -5.56 -21.35
C PHE A 18 4.95 -6.24 -20.66
N LEU A 19 4.80 -7.48 -20.20
CA LEU A 19 5.89 -8.24 -19.60
C LEU A 19 7.02 -8.54 -20.59
N LEU A 20 6.71 -8.81 -21.87
CA LEU A 20 7.69 -8.99 -22.94
C LEU A 20 8.53 -7.72 -23.15
N ILE A 21 7.88 -6.56 -23.22
CA ILE A 21 8.54 -5.26 -23.32
C ILE A 21 9.46 -5.06 -22.11
N LEU A 22 8.99 -5.35 -20.89
CA LEU A 22 9.83 -5.28 -19.69
C LEU A 22 11.02 -6.24 -19.71
N GLY A 23 10.84 -7.45 -20.23
CA GLY A 23 11.92 -8.41 -20.44
C GLY A 23 12.99 -7.87 -21.39
N THR A 24 12.58 -7.31 -22.53
CA THR A 24 13.52 -6.76 -23.53
C THR A 24 14.31 -5.55 -23.01
N ILE A 25 13.68 -4.67 -22.23
CA ILE A 25 14.33 -3.50 -21.64
C ILE A 25 15.40 -3.91 -20.62
N ASN A 26 15.17 -4.99 -19.87
CA ASN A 26 16.16 -5.51 -18.92
C ASN A 26 17.26 -6.34 -19.60
N ALA A 27 17.02 -6.88 -20.80
CA ALA A 27 18.00 -7.68 -21.55
C ALA A 27 19.16 -6.85 -22.12
N GLU A 28 18.98 -5.54 -22.34
CA GLU A 28 20.07 -4.62 -22.69
C GLU A 28 21.13 -4.47 -21.57
N ALA A 29 20.86 -4.99 -20.37
CA ALA A 29 21.81 -5.08 -19.25
C ALA A 29 22.55 -6.44 -19.13
N GLY A 30 22.44 -7.33 -20.13
CA GLY A 30 23.31 -8.52 -20.27
C GLY A 30 22.71 -9.88 -19.91
N ASP A 31 21.39 -10.04 -19.85
CA ASP A 31 20.72 -11.34 -19.67
C ASP A 31 19.56 -11.48 -20.66
N SER A 32 19.78 -12.20 -21.76
CA SER A 32 18.84 -12.38 -22.88
C SER A 32 17.79 -13.48 -22.66
N SER A 33 17.71 -14.04 -21.45
CA SER A 33 16.76 -15.12 -21.14
C SER A 33 15.36 -14.59 -20.79
N PHE A 34 14.38 -14.96 -21.61
CA PHE A 34 12.95 -14.75 -21.36
C PHE A 34 12.36 -15.76 -20.38
N ASP A 35 13.16 -16.64 -19.78
CA ASP A 35 12.77 -17.69 -18.81
C ASP A 35 12.02 -17.18 -17.56
N PHE A 36 11.96 -15.86 -17.34
CA PHE A 36 11.10 -15.28 -16.31
C PHE A 36 9.63 -15.20 -16.74
N LEU A 37 9.35 -15.18 -18.05
CA LEU A 37 8.01 -15.14 -18.61
C LEU A 37 7.29 -16.46 -18.47
N ASP A 38 7.99 -17.60 -18.45
CA ASP A 38 7.38 -18.92 -18.24
C ASP A 38 6.59 -18.93 -16.92
N GLU A 39 7.08 -18.24 -15.88
CA GLU A 39 6.38 -18.06 -14.59
C GLU A 39 5.09 -17.24 -14.70
N TYR A 40 4.91 -16.44 -15.75
CA TYR A 40 3.69 -15.66 -16.03
C TYR A 40 2.81 -16.26 -17.13
N LEU A 41 3.39 -17.10 -18.01
CA LEU A 41 2.74 -17.72 -19.15
C LEU A 41 2.17 -19.12 -18.82
N ASP A 42 2.82 -19.86 -17.93
CA ASP A 42 2.39 -21.22 -17.50
C ASP A 42 1.37 -21.20 -16.36
N VAL A 43 0.95 -20.01 -15.89
CA VAL A 43 -0.10 -19.91 -14.89
C VAL A 43 -1.43 -20.20 -15.58
N GLU A 44 -2.02 -21.35 -15.27
CA GLU A 44 -3.41 -21.64 -15.59
C GLU A 44 -4.28 -20.42 -15.30
N PRO A 45 -5.37 -20.19 -16.05
CA PRO A 45 -6.20 -19.05 -15.78
C PRO A 45 -6.57 -19.00 -14.29
N LYS A 46 -6.09 -17.96 -13.57
CA LYS A 46 -6.59 -17.67 -12.22
C LYS A 46 -8.10 -17.80 -12.28
N SER A 47 -8.64 -18.68 -11.45
CA SER A 47 -10.04 -19.08 -11.48
C SER A 47 -10.93 -17.85 -11.54
N ILE A 48 -12.06 -17.94 -12.25
CA ILE A 48 -13.05 -16.85 -12.30
C ILE A 48 -13.34 -16.42 -10.86
N PRO A 49 -13.29 -15.12 -10.52
CA PRO A 49 -13.49 -14.66 -9.17
C PRO A 49 -14.80 -15.21 -8.59
N LEU A 50 -14.74 -15.90 -7.45
CA LEU A 50 -15.89 -16.57 -6.83
C LEU A 50 -16.75 -15.61 -6.00
N LEU A 51 -16.75 -14.32 -6.35
CA LEU A 51 -17.44 -13.26 -5.63
C LEU A 51 -18.95 -13.51 -5.50
N GLY A 52 -19.57 -14.14 -6.49
CA GLY A 52 -21.03 -14.35 -6.55
C GLY A 52 -21.60 -15.31 -5.49
N HIS A 53 -20.77 -16.08 -4.80
CA HIS A 53 -21.22 -16.99 -3.73
C HIS A 53 -21.13 -16.36 -2.33
N MET A 54 -20.52 -15.18 -2.21
CA MET A 54 -20.37 -14.51 -0.93
C MET A 54 -21.66 -13.75 -0.55
N PRO A 55 -22.02 -13.72 0.75
CA PRO A 55 -22.96 -12.73 1.25
C PRO A 55 -22.53 -11.33 0.82
N THR A 56 -23.50 -10.48 0.49
CA THR A 56 -23.24 -9.13 -0.03
C THR A 56 -23.79 -8.06 0.88
N VAL A 57 -23.00 -7.04 1.18
CA VAL A 57 -23.40 -5.81 1.89
C VAL A 57 -23.25 -4.62 0.94
N ASN A 58 -24.22 -3.73 0.92
CA ASN A 58 -24.19 -2.49 0.12
C ASN A 58 -24.07 -1.30 1.06
N ILE A 59 -22.98 -0.54 0.94
CA ILE A 59 -22.77 0.68 1.71
C ILE A 59 -23.58 1.82 1.07
N THR A 60 -24.37 2.51 1.89
CA THR A 60 -25.19 3.66 1.49
C THR A 60 -24.44 4.97 1.75
N ASP A 61 -24.91 6.06 1.15
CA ASP A 61 -24.33 7.39 1.42
C ASP A 61 -24.59 7.82 2.88
N GLU A 62 -25.75 7.50 3.44
CA GLU A 62 -26.09 7.73 4.85
C GLU A 62 -25.11 7.03 5.81
N TRP A 63 -24.66 5.82 5.47
CA TRP A 63 -23.64 5.09 6.24
C TRP A 63 -22.32 5.87 6.27
N LEU A 64 -21.88 6.38 5.11
CA LEU A 64 -20.63 7.13 4.99
C LEU A 64 -20.71 8.51 5.62
N GLU A 65 -21.85 9.19 5.50
CA GLU A 65 -22.11 10.45 6.21
C GLU A 65 -22.11 10.25 7.73
N GLY A 66 -22.68 9.15 8.20
CA GLY A 66 -22.64 8.77 9.61
C GLY A 66 -21.21 8.56 10.11
N ALA A 67 -20.38 7.85 9.34
CA ALA A 67 -18.97 7.64 9.66
C ALA A 67 -18.21 8.97 9.78
N LYS A 68 -18.44 9.90 8.85
CA LYS A 68 -17.84 11.26 8.88
C LYS A 68 -18.29 12.09 10.09
N LYS A 69 -19.50 11.85 10.60
CA LYS A 69 -20.02 12.45 11.85
C LYS A 69 -19.50 11.77 13.12
N GLY A 70 -18.53 10.85 13.00
CA GLY A 70 -17.94 10.14 14.14
C GLY A 70 -18.80 8.98 14.67
N ILE A 71 -19.84 8.55 13.96
CA ILE A 71 -20.60 7.37 14.35
C ILE A 71 -19.75 6.14 14.13
N THR A 72 -19.55 5.36 15.19
CA THR A 72 -18.78 4.12 15.15
C THR A 72 -19.65 2.89 15.42
N GLY A 73 -19.12 1.73 15.01
CA GLY A 73 -19.67 0.41 15.33
C GLY A 73 -19.32 -0.08 16.73
N CYS A 74 -18.67 0.74 17.58
CA CYS A 74 -18.35 0.36 18.94
C CYS A 74 -19.59 0.25 19.82
N LYS A 75 -19.55 -0.69 20.78
CA LYS A 75 -20.67 -1.02 21.69
C LYS A 75 -21.93 -1.53 20.98
N LYS A 76 -21.79 -2.04 19.75
CA LYS A 76 -22.85 -2.63 18.93
C LYS A 76 -22.37 -3.95 18.33
N ASP A 77 -23.30 -4.81 17.95
CA ASP A 77 -22.99 -5.96 17.11
C ASP A 77 -22.46 -5.49 15.73
N PRO A 78 -21.49 -6.20 15.13
CA PRO A 78 -20.97 -5.83 13.83
C PRO A 78 -22.06 -5.93 12.77
N LEU A 79 -22.16 -4.91 11.92
CA LEU A 79 -23.07 -4.90 10.77
C LEU A 79 -22.60 -5.80 9.62
N PHE A 80 -21.37 -6.31 9.71
CA PHE A 80 -20.81 -7.27 8.78
C PHE A 80 -20.94 -8.70 9.36
N PRO A 81 -21.27 -9.71 8.52
CA PRO A 81 -21.30 -11.10 8.95
C PRO A 81 -19.98 -11.57 9.58
N VAL A 82 -20.07 -12.24 10.72
CA VAL A 82 -18.92 -12.79 11.46
C VAL A 82 -18.60 -14.20 10.97
N GLY A 83 -17.31 -14.50 10.83
CA GLY A 83 -16.79 -15.83 10.49
C GLY A 83 -16.90 -16.21 9.02
N VAL A 84 -17.36 -15.30 8.15
CA VAL A 84 -17.52 -15.55 6.71
C VAL A 84 -16.96 -14.39 5.89
N GLN A 85 -16.40 -14.70 4.72
CA GLN A 85 -15.99 -13.69 3.75
C GLN A 85 -17.25 -13.06 3.12
N THR A 86 -17.32 -11.73 3.14
CA THR A 86 -18.48 -10.96 2.67
C THR A 86 -18.04 -9.97 1.60
N LEU A 87 -18.73 -9.94 0.48
CA LEU A 87 -18.51 -8.95 -0.57
C LEU A 87 -19.21 -7.63 -0.17
N VAL A 88 -18.49 -6.52 -0.26
CA VAL A 88 -19.02 -5.19 0.06
C VAL A 88 -18.97 -4.32 -1.18
N ASN A 89 -20.11 -3.74 -1.55
CA ASN A 89 -20.21 -2.75 -2.63
C ASN A 89 -20.22 -1.34 -2.03
N ILE A 90 -19.44 -0.43 -2.60
CA ILE A 90 -19.32 0.94 -2.12
C ILE A 90 -19.16 1.92 -3.29
N GLY A 91 -19.74 3.11 -3.17
CA GLY A 91 -19.53 4.20 -4.12
C GLY A 91 -18.30 5.03 -3.78
N THR A 92 -17.61 5.57 -4.78
CA THR A 92 -16.48 6.50 -4.63
C THR A 92 -16.82 7.89 -5.16
N ASN A 93 -16.09 8.92 -4.70
CA ASN A 93 -16.30 10.33 -5.08
C ASN A 93 -16.12 10.57 -6.58
N ASP A 94 -15.29 9.76 -7.23
CA ASP A 94 -15.09 9.81 -8.67
C ASP A 94 -16.29 9.28 -9.49
N GLY A 95 -17.34 8.78 -8.81
CA GLY A 95 -18.57 8.25 -9.40
C GLY A 95 -18.52 6.75 -9.72
N ARG A 96 -17.46 6.05 -9.33
CA ARG A 96 -17.33 4.60 -9.57
C ARG A 96 -18.02 3.79 -8.46
N ARG A 97 -18.45 2.58 -8.82
CA ARG A 97 -18.85 1.54 -7.87
C ARG A 97 -17.67 0.59 -7.70
N ARG A 98 -17.18 0.47 -6.47
CA ARG A 98 -16.02 -0.35 -6.09
C ARG A 98 -16.46 -1.46 -5.16
N GLN A 99 -15.59 -2.47 -5.05
CA GLN A 99 -15.86 -3.67 -4.27
C GLN A 99 -14.65 -4.03 -3.40
N PHE A 100 -14.92 -4.58 -2.23
CA PHE A 100 -13.90 -5.24 -1.41
C PHE A 100 -14.52 -6.43 -0.69
N ILE A 101 -13.68 -7.39 -0.31
CA ILE A 101 -14.08 -8.52 0.53
C ILE A 101 -13.70 -8.18 1.96
N ILE A 102 -14.62 -8.32 2.90
CA ILE A 102 -14.35 -8.20 4.33
C ILE A 102 -14.45 -9.56 5.01
N TYR A 103 -13.58 -9.80 5.98
CA TYR A 103 -13.65 -10.92 6.90
C TYR A 103 -13.55 -10.41 8.34
N VAL A 104 -14.66 -10.54 9.07
CA VAL A 104 -14.73 -10.28 10.51
C VAL A 104 -14.56 -11.62 11.24
N PRO A 105 -13.44 -11.86 11.94
CA PRO A 105 -13.20 -13.17 12.57
C PRO A 105 -14.12 -13.39 13.78
N PHE A 106 -14.42 -14.64 14.14
CA PHE A 106 -15.16 -14.95 15.38
C PHE A 106 -14.51 -14.36 16.64
N SER A 107 -13.19 -14.25 16.65
CA SER A 107 -12.46 -13.62 17.76
C SER A 107 -12.80 -12.14 17.94
N TYR A 108 -13.32 -11.45 16.92
CA TYR A 108 -13.81 -10.07 17.05
C TYR A 108 -14.98 -9.99 18.04
N SER A 109 -15.94 -10.93 17.96
CA SER A 109 -17.10 -10.98 18.86
C SER A 109 -16.75 -11.30 20.31
N LEU A 110 -15.52 -11.77 20.57
CA LEU A 110 -15.01 -12.03 21.92
C LEU A 110 -14.38 -10.77 22.55
N ARG A 111 -14.26 -9.66 21.80
CA ARG A 111 -13.66 -8.41 22.28
C ARG A 111 -14.72 -7.60 23.02
N VAL A 112 -14.58 -7.49 24.34
CA VAL A 112 -15.40 -6.59 25.16
C VAL A 112 -14.76 -5.20 25.15
N ASP A 113 -15.43 -4.23 24.53
CA ASP A 113 -15.05 -2.81 24.50
C ASP A 113 -13.62 -2.48 24.00
N LYS A 114 -13.01 -3.41 23.25
CA LYS A 114 -11.67 -3.21 22.65
C LYS A 114 -11.77 -3.07 21.13
N PRO A 115 -11.52 -1.88 20.58
CA PRO A 115 -11.46 -1.68 19.13
C PRO A 115 -10.45 -2.63 18.47
N ALA A 116 -10.82 -3.18 17.31
CA ALA A 116 -9.95 -4.07 16.53
C ALA A 116 -9.09 -3.28 15.55
N ALA A 117 -7.91 -3.80 15.24
CA ALA A 117 -7.11 -3.33 14.12
C ALA A 117 -7.77 -3.68 12.79
N LEU A 118 -7.42 -2.92 11.74
CA LEU A 118 -7.87 -3.13 10.37
C LEU A 118 -6.68 -3.35 9.45
N LYS A 119 -6.66 -4.48 8.74
CA LYS A 119 -5.67 -4.78 7.71
C LYS A 119 -6.34 -4.84 6.34
N MET A 120 -5.83 -4.07 5.39
CA MET A 120 -6.31 -4.00 4.02
C MET A 120 -5.28 -4.59 3.06
N LEU A 121 -5.72 -5.45 2.15
CA LEU A 121 -4.88 -6.12 1.15
C LEU A 121 -5.14 -5.54 -0.24
N PHE A 122 -4.05 -5.31 -0.98
CA PHE A 122 -4.05 -4.74 -2.32
C PHE A 122 -3.27 -5.66 -3.27
N HIS A 123 -4.00 -6.32 -4.17
CA HIS A 123 -3.44 -7.32 -5.08
C HIS A 123 -2.50 -6.72 -6.14
N GLY A 124 -1.72 -7.58 -6.82
CA GLY A 124 -0.86 -7.19 -7.93
C GLY A 124 -1.61 -6.84 -9.21
N LEU A 125 -0.91 -6.33 -10.23
CA LEU A 125 -1.54 -6.02 -11.52
C LEU A 125 -2.06 -7.30 -12.17
N ASN A 126 -3.25 -7.24 -12.78
CA ASN A 126 -3.91 -8.37 -13.43
C ASN A 126 -4.28 -9.52 -12.48
N ASP A 127 -4.49 -9.20 -11.20
CA ASP A 127 -4.94 -10.13 -10.16
C ASP A 127 -6.35 -9.78 -9.66
N TYR A 128 -6.89 -10.58 -8.75
CA TYR A 128 -8.22 -10.42 -8.17
C TYR A 128 -8.16 -10.44 -6.64
N CYS A 129 -9.05 -9.69 -6.01
CA CYS A 129 -9.12 -9.53 -4.55
C CYS A 129 -9.37 -10.85 -3.80
N ASP A 130 -10.20 -11.76 -4.34
CA ASP A 130 -10.48 -13.06 -3.73
C ASP A 130 -9.29 -14.02 -3.84
N THR A 131 -8.69 -14.08 -5.02
CA THR A 131 -7.51 -14.92 -5.28
C THR A 131 -6.35 -14.46 -4.40
N PHE A 132 -6.09 -13.14 -4.35
CA PHE A 132 -5.04 -12.59 -3.50
C PHE A 132 -5.31 -12.80 -2.00
N LEU A 133 -6.57 -12.70 -1.56
CA LEU A 133 -6.95 -13.00 -0.18
C LEU A 133 -6.61 -14.46 0.20
N ASN A 134 -6.92 -15.40 -0.68
CA ASN A 134 -6.66 -16.82 -0.47
C ASN A 134 -5.16 -17.15 -0.55
N ASP A 135 -4.46 -16.65 -1.57
CA ASP A 135 -3.03 -16.92 -1.82
C ASP A 135 -2.14 -16.39 -0.68
N THR A 136 -2.53 -15.27 -0.07
CA THR A 136 -1.77 -14.67 1.03
C THR A 136 -2.06 -15.30 2.39
N GLU A 137 -3.14 -16.09 2.53
CA GLU A 137 -3.51 -16.80 3.76
C GLU A 137 -3.75 -15.91 5.00
N PHE A 138 -3.95 -14.61 4.83
CA PHE A 138 -4.16 -13.69 5.96
C PHE A 138 -5.44 -13.97 6.76
N THR A 139 -6.45 -14.64 6.18
CA THR A 139 -7.69 -15.04 6.88
C THR A 139 -7.40 -15.94 8.08
N ALA A 140 -6.44 -16.86 7.98
CA ALA A 140 -6.06 -17.75 9.08
C ALA A 140 -5.47 -16.96 10.27
N TYR A 141 -4.64 -15.96 9.98
CA TYR A 141 -4.07 -15.05 10.98
C TYR A 141 -5.11 -14.12 11.60
N ALA A 142 -6.10 -13.67 10.83
CA ALA A 142 -7.21 -12.90 11.37
C ALA A 142 -8.04 -13.73 12.37
N GLY A 143 -8.27 -15.02 12.10
CA GLY A 143 -9.03 -15.91 12.97
C GLY A 143 -8.42 -16.21 14.35
N SER A 144 -7.08 -16.15 14.49
CA SER A 144 -6.36 -16.57 15.70
C SER A 144 -6.21 -15.45 16.76
N GLN A 145 -7.30 -14.76 17.11
CA GLN A 145 -7.35 -13.53 17.94
C GLN A 145 -6.93 -12.22 17.24
N GLY A 146 -6.96 -12.17 15.91
CA GLY A 146 -6.38 -11.08 15.11
C GLY A 146 -7.29 -9.87 14.82
N TYR A 147 -7.03 -9.26 13.66
CA TYR A 147 -7.64 -8.03 13.13
C TYR A 147 -8.83 -8.30 12.20
N ILE A 148 -9.62 -7.25 11.90
CA ILE A 148 -10.55 -7.26 10.76
C ILE A 148 -9.73 -7.16 9.47
N LEU A 149 -10.04 -8.03 8.51
CA LEU A 149 -9.33 -8.13 7.24
C LEU A 149 -10.21 -7.65 6.09
N VAL A 150 -9.65 -6.80 5.23
CA VAL A 150 -10.24 -6.37 3.97
C VAL A 150 -9.31 -6.76 2.82
N SER A 151 -9.85 -7.31 1.74
CA SER A 151 -9.16 -7.46 0.44
C SER A 151 -9.84 -6.59 -0.60
N ALA A 152 -9.18 -5.52 -1.01
CA ALA A 152 -9.74 -4.51 -1.90
C ALA A 152 -9.63 -4.96 -3.37
N CYS A 153 -10.68 -4.74 -4.16
CA CYS A 153 -10.71 -5.10 -5.58
C CYS A 153 -10.26 -3.91 -6.44
N GLY A 154 -9.19 -4.12 -7.21
CA GLY A 154 -8.62 -3.15 -8.13
C GLY A 154 -9.55 -2.81 -9.30
N THR A 155 -9.34 -1.65 -9.91
CA THR A 155 -10.16 -1.22 -11.04
C THR A 155 -9.67 -1.88 -12.33
N PRO A 156 -10.55 -2.33 -13.25
CA PRO A 156 -10.13 -2.80 -14.56
C PRO A 156 -9.35 -1.72 -15.34
N GLY A 157 -8.09 -2.00 -15.66
CA GLY A 157 -7.22 -1.15 -16.48
C GLY A 157 -6.78 -1.85 -17.77
N TYR A 158 -5.84 -1.24 -18.50
CA TYR A 158 -5.36 -1.76 -19.79
C TYR A 158 -4.73 -3.15 -19.70
N PHE A 159 -4.06 -3.42 -18.58
CA PHE A 159 -3.31 -4.64 -18.33
C PHE A 159 -4.01 -5.59 -17.36
N GLY A 160 -5.31 -5.38 -17.12
CA GLY A 160 -6.07 -6.10 -16.09
C GLY A 160 -6.39 -5.21 -14.89
N ALA A 161 -7.00 -5.80 -13.86
CA ALA A 161 -7.35 -5.06 -12.65
C ALA A 161 -6.10 -4.61 -11.90
N GLY A 162 -6.11 -3.40 -11.35
CA GLY A 162 -4.99 -2.86 -10.60
C GLY A 162 -5.30 -1.52 -9.93
N TRP A 163 -4.25 -0.83 -9.54
CA TRP A 163 -4.26 0.40 -8.75
C TRP A 163 -3.60 1.53 -9.51
N ASN A 164 -4.19 2.72 -9.42
CA ASN A 164 -3.66 3.95 -9.95
C ASN A 164 -2.48 4.42 -9.09
N THR A 165 -1.26 4.22 -9.59
CA THR A 165 -0.03 4.71 -8.93
C THR A 165 0.59 5.92 -9.64
N GLY A 166 -0.08 6.46 -10.66
CA GLY A 166 0.27 7.71 -11.34
C GLY A 166 1.36 7.63 -12.41
N VAL A 167 2.31 6.67 -12.35
CA VAL A 167 3.37 6.53 -13.39
C VAL A 167 3.32 5.21 -14.15
N CYS A 168 2.87 4.17 -13.45
CA CYS A 168 2.64 2.83 -13.96
C CYS A 168 1.55 2.21 -13.07
N CYS A 169 0.89 1.12 -13.39
CA CYS A 169 0.73 0.49 -14.67
C CYS A 169 -0.79 0.33 -14.81
N GLY A 170 -1.38 0.71 -15.94
CA GLY A 170 -2.76 0.32 -16.24
C GLY A 170 -3.78 1.45 -16.38
N PHE A 171 -3.48 2.69 -16.01
CA PHE A 171 -4.38 3.83 -16.21
C PHE A 171 -3.65 5.01 -16.85
N SER A 172 -4.28 5.59 -17.86
CA SER A 172 -3.81 6.79 -18.58
C SER A 172 -4.97 7.70 -18.98
N GLU A 173 -6.15 7.42 -18.43
CA GLU A 173 -7.37 8.17 -18.71
C GLU A 173 -7.33 9.54 -18.01
N VAL A 174 -8.09 10.51 -18.53
CA VAL A 174 -8.13 11.88 -18.01
C VAL A 174 -8.58 11.93 -16.54
N LYS A 175 -9.48 11.03 -16.15
CA LYS A 175 -9.96 10.86 -14.78
C LYS A 175 -9.66 9.42 -14.32
N PRO A 176 -8.42 9.11 -13.90
CA PRO A 176 -8.08 7.76 -13.44
C PRO A 176 -8.85 7.42 -12.15
N PRO A 177 -8.88 6.14 -11.74
CA PRO A 177 -9.53 5.75 -10.49
C PRO A 177 -8.89 6.48 -9.30
N ASP A 178 -9.74 7.00 -8.41
CA ASP A 178 -9.28 7.55 -7.14
C ASP A 178 -9.20 6.43 -6.10
N ASP A 179 -8.06 5.72 -6.12
CA ASP A 179 -7.84 4.63 -5.18
C ASP A 179 -7.52 5.12 -3.76
N VAL A 180 -7.18 6.40 -3.57
CA VAL A 180 -6.98 6.99 -2.23
C VAL A 180 -8.34 7.22 -1.57
N ASP A 181 -9.29 7.84 -2.27
CA ASP A 181 -10.68 7.98 -1.81
C ASP A 181 -11.31 6.60 -1.51
N PHE A 182 -11.00 5.60 -2.33
CA PHE A 182 -11.48 4.24 -2.07
C PHE A 182 -10.98 3.67 -0.75
N VAL A 183 -9.71 3.91 -0.38
CA VAL A 183 -9.16 3.46 0.92
C VAL A 183 -9.83 4.19 2.08
N GLU A 184 -9.96 5.51 2.02
CA GLU A 184 -10.62 6.29 3.07
C GLU A 184 -12.06 5.82 3.29
N ARG A 185 -12.79 5.57 2.20
CA ARG A 185 -14.16 5.04 2.24
C ARG A 185 -14.25 3.63 2.80
N ILE A 186 -13.26 2.76 2.56
CA ILE A 186 -13.18 1.45 3.22
C ILE A 186 -13.05 1.66 4.74
N ILE A 187 -12.11 2.51 5.18
CA ILE A 187 -11.89 2.73 6.63
C ILE A 187 -13.16 3.30 7.26
N ASP A 188 -13.81 4.28 6.64
CA ASP A 188 -15.07 4.88 7.12
C ASP A 188 -16.21 3.85 7.19
N ALA A 189 -16.42 3.08 6.12
CA ALA A 189 -17.46 2.07 6.08
C ALA A 189 -17.24 0.99 7.16
N VAL A 190 -15.99 0.53 7.32
CA VAL A 190 -15.66 -0.49 8.31
C VAL A 190 -15.76 0.05 9.74
N SER A 191 -15.26 1.26 10.02
CA SER A 191 -15.35 1.90 11.35
C SER A 191 -16.80 2.17 11.79
N TYR A 192 -17.70 2.43 10.85
CA TYR A 192 -19.11 2.58 11.15
C TYR A 192 -19.78 1.21 11.42
N GLY A 193 -19.45 0.19 10.62
CA GLY A 193 -20.05 -1.14 10.75
C GLY A 193 -19.45 -2.04 11.83
N ALA A 194 -18.26 -1.72 12.34
CA ALA A 194 -17.56 -2.47 13.37
C ALA A 194 -16.68 -1.55 14.23
N CYS A 195 -16.38 -1.96 15.46
CA CYS A 195 -15.51 -1.26 16.38
C CYS A 195 -14.04 -1.41 15.97
N VAL A 196 -13.52 -0.42 15.24
CA VAL A 196 -12.14 -0.40 14.73
C VAL A 196 -11.36 0.78 15.31
N ASP A 197 -10.12 0.51 15.70
CA ASP A 197 -9.14 1.54 16.02
C ASP A 197 -8.52 2.08 14.72
N ARG A 198 -8.84 3.32 14.36
CA ARG A 198 -8.28 3.96 13.16
C ARG A 198 -6.76 4.16 13.26
N GLY A 199 -6.21 4.23 14.49
CA GLY A 199 -4.79 4.25 14.78
C GLY A 199 -4.09 2.90 14.58
N LYS A 200 -4.84 1.79 14.43
CA LYS A 200 -4.32 0.44 14.15
C LYS A 200 -4.70 -0.04 12.74
N THR A 201 -4.58 0.85 11.77
CA THR A 201 -4.83 0.57 10.35
C THR A 201 -3.53 0.23 9.61
N MET A 202 -3.56 -0.84 8.80
CA MET A 202 -2.43 -1.29 8.00
C MET A 202 -2.85 -1.60 6.57
N ALA A 203 -2.12 -1.06 5.59
CA ALA A 203 -2.29 -1.42 4.17
C ALA A 203 -1.14 -2.33 3.70
N VAL A 204 -1.47 -3.42 3.02
CA VAL A 204 -0.51 -4.43 2.57
C VAL A 204 -0.69 -4.67 1.08
N GLY A 205 0.38 -4.55 0.31
CA GLY A 205 0.30 -4.64 -1.14
C GLY A 205 1.40 -5.50 -1.77
N PHE A 206 1.09 -6.13 -2.89
CA PHE A 206 2.05 -6.85 -3.74
C PHE A 206 2.20 -6.19 -5.11
N SER A 207 3.42 -6.08 -5.65
CA SER A 207 3.66 -5.60 -7.01
C SER A 207 3.06 -4.19 -7.24
N ASN A 208 2.14 -4.03 -8.20
CA ASN A 208 1.36 -2.79 -8.38
C ASN A 208 0.60 -2.36 -7.11
N GLY A 209 0.03 -3.29 -6.33
CA GLY A 209 -0.52 -2.99 -5.01
C GLY A 209 0.55 -2.58 -3.98
N GLY A 210 1.76 -3.15 -4.09
CA GLY A 210 2.92 -2.78 -3.30
C GLY A 210 3.40 -1.36 -3.57
N ILE A 211 3.37 -0.94 -4.84
CA ILE A 211 3.63 0.44 -5.27
C ILE A 211 2.53 1.37 -4.74
N PHE A 212 1.27 0.97 -4.87
CA PHE A 212 0.12 1.74 -4.39
C PHE A 212 0.21 2.03 -2.89
N VAL A 213 0.45 1.03 -2.03
CA VAL A 213 0.53 1.26 -0.58
C VAL A 213 1.74 2.11 -0.17
N GLN A 214 2.85 2.11 -0.94
CA GLN A 214 3.92 3.08 -0.70
C GLN A 214 3.52 4.51 -1.07
N GLY A 215 2.76 4.70 -2.16
CA GLY A 215 2.18 6.00 -2.49
C GLY A 215 1.17 6.50 -1.44
N LEU A 216 0.38 5.58 -0.87
CA LEU A 216 -0.53 5.87 0.23
C LEU A 216 0.22 6.33 1.49
N ALA A 217 1.38 5.74 1.78
CA ALA A 217 2.22 6.13 2.92
C ALA A 217 2.80 7.54 2.82
N CYS A 218 2.86 8.13 1.62
CA CYS A 218 3.33 9.49 1.39
C CYS A 218 2.30 10.58 1.77
N ARG A 219 1.05 10.22 2.08
CA ARG A 219 0.00 11.18 2.42
C ARG A 219 0.23 11.81 3.81
N SER A 220 -0.05 13.10 3.93
CA SER A 220 -0.02 13.82 5.21
C SER A 220 -1.30 14.65 5.37
N PRO A 221 -2.09 14.43 6.46
CA PRO A 221 -1.88 13.43 7.50
C PRO A 221 -1.94 11.98 6.96
N PRO A 222 -1.31 11.00 7.65
CA PRO A 222 -1.37 9.60 7.25
C PRO A 222 -2.80 9.05 7.23
N ILE A 223 -3.18 8.37 6.13
CA ILE A 223 -4.47 7.67 6.00
C ILE A 223 -4.47 6.34 6.75
N VAL A 224 -3.30 5.68 6.80
CA VAL A 224 -3.08 4.44 7.54
C VAL A 224 -1.87 4.56 8.44
N ARG A 225 -1.87 3.84 9.55
CA ARG A 225 -0.75 3.89 10.50
C ARG A 225 0.51 3.19 9.98
N ALA A 226 0.33 2.15 9.18
CA ALA A 226 1.43 1.34 8.66
C ALA A 226 1.15 0.82 7.26
N VAL A 227 2.22 0.61 6.50
CA VAL A 227 2.18 -0.09 5.21
C VAL A 227 3.19 -1.22 5.16
N ALA A 228 2.85 -2.28 4.44
CA ALA A 228 3.76 -3.35 4.07
C ALA A 228 3.72 -3.58 2.56
N SER A 229 4.84 -3.33 1.90
CA SER A 229 5.00 -3.42 0.46
C SER A 229 5.85 -4.63 0.11
N VAL A 230 5.29 -5.58 -0.63
CA VAL A 230 6.01 -6.74 -1.18
C VAL A 230 6.23 -6.49 -2.66
N ALA A 231 7.49 -6.51 -3.09
CA ALA A 231 7.89 -6.17 -4.45
C ALA A 231 7.26 -4.85 -4.91
N GLY A 232 7.53 -3.76 -4.19
CA GLY A 232 7.06 -2.43 -4.54
C GLY A 232 8.09 -1.36 -4.20
N VAL A 233 7.90 -0.17 -4.76
CA VAL A 233 8.67 1.05 -4.51
C VAL A 233 7.74 2.26 -4.62
N VAL A 234 8.13 3.41 -4.08
CA VAL A 234 7.43 4.67 -4.36
C VAL A 234 7.56 4.98 -5.85
N ALA A 235 6.42 5.19 -6.50
CA ALA A 235 6.35 5.53 -7.92
C ALA A 235 5.38 6.69 -8.19
N LEU A 236 5.36 7.70 -7.31
CA LEU A 236 4.52 8.88 -7.53
C LEU A 236 5.00 9.70 -8.75
N PRO A 237 4.09 10.37 -9.49
CA PRO A 237 4.47 11.26 -10.59
C PRO A 237 5.53 12.29 -10.16
N PRO A 238 6.56 12.54 -11.00
CA PRO A 238 6.76 12.04 -12.36
C PRO A 238 7.43 10.65 -12.47
N GLY A 239 7.74 10.01 -11.34
CA GLY A 239 8.43 8.72 -11.25
C GLY A 239 9.93 8.83 -11.02
N GLY A 240 10.56 7.68 -10.84
CA GLY A 240 11.98 7.52 -10.52
C GLY A 240 12.31 8.18 -9.19
N GLU A 241 13.54 8.68 -9.06
CA GLU A 241 13.96 9.42 -7.87
C GLU A 241 13.18 10.74 -7.68
N ARG A 242 12.67 11.33 -8.77
CA ARG A 242 11.77 12.49 -8.69
C ARG A 242 10.42 12.14 -8.06
N GLY A 243 9.97 10.89 -8.15
CA GLY A 243 8.81 10.42 -7.40
C GLY A 243 9.03 10.40 -5.89
N LEU A 244 10.26 10.12 -5.44
CA LEU A 244 10.64 10.22 -4.02
C LEU A 244 10.58 11.68 -3.54
N LEU A 245 10.95 12.64 -4.39
CA LEU A 245 10.76 14.06 -4.11
C LEU A 245 9.29 14.45 -3.98
N SER A 246 8.42 13.91 -4.83
CA SER A 246 6.97 14.14 -4.71
C SER A 246 6.42 13.60 -3.39
N CYS A 247 6.86 12.40 -2.97
CA CYS A 247 6.54 11.84 -1.66
C CYS A 247 7.02 12.74 -0.52
N ALA A 248 8.26 13.23 -0.60
CA ALA A 248 8.82 14.14 0.39
C ALA A 248 7.98 15.43 0.52
N LYS A 249 7.55 16.01 -0.60
CA LYS A 249 6.69 17.21 -0.61
C LYS A 249 5.36 16.96 0.10
N GLU A 250 4.69 15.85 -0.23
CA GLU A 250 3.40 15.48 0.37
C GLU A 250 3.50 15.26 1.89
N LEU A 251 4.60 14.65 2.37
CA LEU A 251 4.82 14.44 3.81
C LEU A 251 5.13 15.71 4.59
N HIS A 252 5.67 16.74 3.92
CA HIS A 252 6.09 18.01 4.54
C HIS A 252 5.10 19.16 4.31
N SER A 253 4.10 18.98 3.44
CA SER A 253 3.00 19.95 3.31
C SER A 253 2.03 19.91 4.49
N GLY A 254 2.04 18.86 5.31
CA GLY A 254 1.18 18.72 6.49
C GLY A 254 1.90 19.07 7.80
N GLU A 255 1.23 19.84 8.66
CA GLU A 255 1.78 20.36 9.92
C GLU A 255 1.85 19.32 11.06
N SER A 256 1.18 18.17 10.93
CA SER A 256 1.05 17.19 12.02
C SER A 256 2.36 16.52 12.44
N GLY A 257 3.33 16.42 11.53
CA GLY A 257 4.52 15.59 11.70
C GLY A 257 4.24 14.08 11.74
N CYS A 258 2.99 13.62 11.69
CA CYS A 258 2.69 12.19 11.72
C CYS A 258 3.37 11.45 10.55
N ARG A 259 3.85 10.23 10.81
CA ARG A 259 4.53 9.38 9.81
C ARG A 259 4.00 7.95 9.83
N THR A 260 3.71 7.46 8.63
CA THR A 260 3.37 6.06 8.37
C THR A 260 4.60 5.18 8.65
N SER A 261 4.42 4.06 9.35
CA SER A 261 5.50 3.06 9.45
C SER A 261 5.57 2.22 8.17
N VAL A 262 6.76 1.98 7.63
CA VAL A 262 6.94 1.38 6.30
C VAL A 262 7.77 0.09 6.37
N LEU A 263 7.16 -1.03 5.95
CA LEU A 263 7.85 -2.29 5.70
C LEU A 263 7.98 -2.53 4.20
N MET A 264 9.18 -2.88 3.75
CA MET A 264 9.49 -3.29 2.38
C MET A 264 10.00 -4.73 2.35
N ILE A 265 9.56 -5.53 1.39
CA ILE A 265 10.07 -6.89 1.17
C ILE A 265 10.38 -7.04 -0.32
N ASN A 266 11.66 -7.14 -0.67
CA ASN A 266 12.10 -7.15 -2.07
C ASN A 266 13.01 -8.35 -2.39
N GLY A 267 12.82 -8.90 -3.59
CA GLY A 267 13.65 -9.98 -4.13
C GLY A 267 14.87 -9.44 -4.87
N ALA A 268 16.06 -9.99 -4.59
CA ALA A 268 17.29 -9.58 -5.26
C ALA A 268 17.37 -10.03 -6.74
N ARG A 269 16.51 -10.97 -7.15
CA ARG A 269 16.37 -11.47 -8.53
C ARG A 269 15.02 -11.07 -9.14
N ASP A 270 14.36 -10.05 -8.57
CA ASP A 270 13.16 -9.47 -9.15
C ASP A 270 13.52 -8.73 -10.45
N LYS A 271 13.04 -9.23 -11.59
CA LYS A 271 13.27 -8.61 -12.90
C LYS A 271 12.25 -7.49 -13.21
N LEU A 272 11.11 -7.44 -12.53
CA LEU A 272 10.10 -6.39 -12.76
C LEU A 272 10.37 -5.13 -11.94
N ILE A 273 10.85 -5.31 -10.71
CA ILE A 273 11.28 -4.23 -9.82
C ILE A 273 12.69 -4.55 -9.32
N PRO A 274 13.72 -4.35 -10.17
CA PRO A 274 15.10 -4.64 -9.82
C PRO A 274 15.59 -3.77 -8.66
N LEU A 275 16.56 -4.28 -7.90
CA LEU A 275 17.16 -3.52 -6.79
C LEU A 275 17.79 -2.19 -7.26
N GLN A 276 18.32 -2.17 -8.48
CA GLN A 276 18.92 -1.01 -9.13
C GLN A 276 17.88 -0.04 -9.71
N GLY A 277 16.59 -0.36 -9.63
CA GLY A 277 15.50 0.41 -10.22
C GLY A 277 15.25 0.05 -11.68
N ASN A 278 14.28 0.72 -12.29
CA ASN A 278 13.93 0.55 -13.69
C ASN A 278 13.67 1.93 -14.31
N PRO A 279 14.62 2.53 -15.05
CA PRO A 279 14.47 3.85 -15.63
C PRO A 279 13.28 3.97 -16.58
N THR A 280 12.97 2.92 -17.35
CA THR A 280 11.90 2.94 -18.36
C THR A 280 10.51 2.96 -17.71
N LEU A 281 10.31 2.15 -16.66
CA LEU A 281 9.10 2.23 -15.83
C LEU A 281 9.15 3.36 -14.79
N ARG A 282 10.26 4.09 -14.73
CA ARG A 282 10.51 5.15 -13.75
C ARG A 282 10.31 4.62 -12.32
N PHE A 283 10.94 3.48 -12.02
CA PHE A 283 11.06 2.96 -10.66
C PHE A 283 12.42 3.36 -10.10
N PRO A 284 12.49 4.00 -8.92
CA PRO A 284 13.77 4.30 -8.28
C PRO A 284 14.48 3.01 -7.83
N PRO A 285 15.81 3.05 -7.61
CA PRO A 285 16.51 1.97 -6.93
C PRO A 285 15.90 1.69 -5.56
N VAL A 286 15.75 0.41 -5.20
CA VAL A 286 15.17 -0.03 -3.92
C VAL A 286 15.95 0.54 -2.73
N GLU A 287 17.27 0.62 -2.86
CA GLU A 287 18.14 1.23 -1.85
C GLU A 287 17.86 2.72 -1.66
N LYS A 288 17.67 3.48 -2.74
CA LYS A 288 17.31 4.91 -2.65
C LYS A 288 15.90 5.10 -2.09
N ASN A 289 14.98 4.21 -2.43
CA ASN A 289 13.63 4.18 -1.86
C ASN A 289 13.68 3.96 -0.34
N LEU A 290 14.44 2.98 0.15
CA LEU A 290 14.66 2.74 1.58
C LEU A 290 15.26 3.97 2.27
N ARG A 291 16.35 4.54 1.73
CA ARG A 291 16.99 5.73 2.30
C ARG A 291 16.06 6.93 2.38
N SER A 292 15.17 7.08 1.39
CA SER A 292 14.16 8.13 1.44
C SER A 292 13.22 7.92 2.64
N TRP A 293 12.74 6.71 2.89
CA TRP A 293 11.90 6.42 4.06
C TRP A 293 12.64 6.62 5.38
N ILE A 294 13.88 6.13 5.51
CA ILE A 294 14.75 6.37 6.68
C ILE A 294 14.84 7.88 6.97
N THR A 295 15.06 8.68 5.92
CA THR A 295 15.18 10.13 6.03
C THR A 295 13.86 10.79 6.40
N LEU A 296 12.79 10.49 5.66
CA LEU A 296 11.48 11.14 5.77
C LEU A 296 10.78 10.82 7.11
N ASN A 297 11.12 9.68 7.71
CA ASN A 297 10.61 9.26 9.01
C ASN A 297 11.53 9.71 10.18
N GLY A 298 12.69 10.30 9.90
CA GLY A 298 13.63 10.77 10.92
C GLY A 298 14.29 9.64 11.72
N CYS A 299 14.65 8.55 11.04
CA CYS A 299 15.33 7.40 11.62
C CYS A 299 16.82 7.68 11.88
N SER A 300 17.42 6.96 12.84
CA SER A 300 18.88 6.86 12.93
C SER A 300 19.45 6.08 11.74
N THR A 301 20.73 6.28 11.43
CA THR A 301 21.41 5.55 10.33
C THR A 301 21.81 4.12 10.71
N GLU A 302 21.84 3.78 12.00
CA GLU A 302 22.14 2.43 12.46
C GLU A 302 20.90 1.52 12.38
N ALA A 303 21.01 0.44 11.61
CA ALA A 303 19.99 -0.59 11.48
C ALA A 303 20.22 -1.73 12.48
N LYS A 304 19.13 -2.26 13.04
CA LYS A 304 19.15 -3.57 13.72
C LYS A 304 18.82 -4.68 12.72
N SER A 305 19.34 -5.88 12.96
CA SER A 305 18.98 -7.07 12.18
C SER A 305 18.55 -8.20 13.11
N THR A 306 17.42 -8.84 12.79
CA THR A 306 16.87 -10.00 13.52
C THR A 306 16.71 -11.22 12.62
N LEU A 307 16.87 -11.03 11.31
CA LEU A 307 16.82 -12.05 10.29
C LEU A 307 18.09 -11.90 9.45
N SER A 308 19.01 -12.84 9.56
CA SER A 308 20.18 -12.90 8.68
C SER A 308 20.57 -14.36 8.47
N ASN A 309 20.29 -14.87 7.28
CA ASN A 309 20.65 -16.22 6.87
C ASN A 309 21.06 -16.24 5.38
N ARG A 310 21.25 -17.43 4.80
CA ARG A 310 21.67 -17.58 3.40
C ARG A 310 20.69 -16.98 2.39
N ASN A 311 19.40 -16.99 2.71
CA ASN A 311 18.32 -16.61 1.79
C ASN A 311 17.74 -15.23 2.09
N TYR A 312 17.76 -14.80 3.35
CA TYR A 312 17.10 -13.57 3.80
C TYR A 312 18.04 -12.73 4.66
N ARG A 313 17.90 -11.42 4.55
CA ARG A 313 18.38 -10.48 5.58
C ARG A 313 17.36 -9.38 5.81
N ASN A 314 17.30 -8.81 7.00
CA ASN A 314 16.53 -7.61 7.27
C ASN A 314 17.38 -6.48 7.87
N GLU A 315 16.86 -5.26 7.70
CA GLU A 315 17.37 -4.03 8.30
C GLU A 315 16.18 -3.30 8.93
N ILE A 316 16.25 -3.04 10.23
CA ILE A 316 15.18 -2.47 11.03
C ILE A 316 15.64 -1.14 11.64
N TYR A 317 14.91 -0.08 11.35
CA TYR A 317 15.07 1.25 11.90
C TYR A 317 13.87 1.58 12.78
N ARG A 318 14.05 1.53 14.10
CA ARG A 318 12.98 1.73 15.09
C ARG A 318 13.03 3.11 15.70
N TYR A 319 11.89 3.54 16.26
CA TYR A 319 11.75 4.79 16.99
C TYR A 319 12.15 6.01 16.15
N CYS A 320 11.87 5.94 14.84
CA CYS A 320 12.10 7.06 13.94
C CYS A 320 11.16 8.19 14.32
N ASN A 321 11.71 9.38 14.59
CA ASN A 321 10.94 10.53 15.02
C ASN A 321 11.01 11.60 13.93
N SER A 322 9.84 11.95 13.36
CA SER A 322 9.72 12.96 12.31
C SER A 322 10.31 14.33 12.67
N ASP A 323 10.38 14.67 13.96
CA ASP A 323 10.97 15.93 14.41
C ASP A 323 12.49 15.99 14.13
N ASN A 324 13.14 14.83 13.90
CA ASN A 324 14.57 14.72 13.57
C ASN A 324 14.86 14.82 12.06
N THR A 325 13.85 15.09 11.22
CA THR A 325 14.01 15.13 9.75
C THR A 325 14.86 16.31 9.24
N GLY A 326 15.03 17.37 10.06
CA GLY A 326 15.51 18.69 9.62
C GLY A 326 16.80 18.70 8.78
N SER A 327 17.91 18.13 9.27
CA SER A 327 19.18 18.14 8.53
C SER A 327 19.23 17.08 7.42
N GLY A 328 18.68 15.88 7.68
CA GLY A 328 18.68 14.77 6.72
C GLY A 328 17.83 15.03 5.48
N LEU A 329 16.67 15.69 5.65
CA LEU A 329 15.80 16.09 4.54
C LEU A 329 16.53 17.05 3.60
N TRP A 330 17.28 18.00 4.13
CA TRP A 330 18.01 18.97 3.33
C TRP A 330 19.06 18.31 2.43
N PHE A 331 19.83 17.36 2.98
CA PHE A 331 20.80 16.58 2.20
C PHE A 331 20.14 15.67 1.17
N PHE A 332 19.05 14.99 1.53
CA PHE A 332 18.29 14.16 0.61
C PHE A 332 17.75 14.99 -0.56
N LEU A 333 17.03 16.09 -0.27
CA LEU A 333 16.50 16.98 -1.30
C LEU A 333 17.60 17.47 -2.25
N ARG A 334 18.80 17.78 -1.73
CA ARG A 334 19.97 18.15 -2.55
C ARG A 334 20.46 17.00 -3.44
N GLU A 335 20.57 15.79 -2.89
CA GLU A 335 21.06 14.60 -3.61
C GLU A 335 20.11 14.20 -4.76
N VAL A 336 18.80 14.16 -4.50
CA VAL A 336 17.81 13.72 -5.52
C VAL A 336 17.36 14.82 -6.48
N SER A 337 17.56 16.12 -6.16
CA SER A 337 17.23 17.22 -7.08
C SER A 337 18.35 17.58 -8.06
N GLY A 338 19.62 17.27 -7.74
CA GLY A 338 20.77 17.55 -8.61
C GLY A 338 21.05 19.04 -8.87
N TRP A 339 20.50 19.96 -8.07
CA TRP A 339 20.60 21.41 -8.27
C TRP A 339 21.88 22.00 -7.65
N PRO A 340 22.71 22.78 -8.39
CA PRO A 340 23.78 23.57 -7.81
C PRO A 340 23.25 24.98 -7.50
N PHE A 341 22.78 25.25 -6.29
CA PHE A 341 22.34 26.61 -5.96
C PHE A 341 23.34 27.35 -5.08
N ARG A 342 23.95 28.37 -5.70
CA ARG A 342 24.57 29.51 -5.05
C ARG A 342 23.61 30.08 -4.01
N PHE A 343 24.17 30.35 -2.84
CA PHE A 343 23.58 31.21 -1.80
C PHE A 343 22.81 32.39 -2.41
N LEU A 344 21.53 32.49 -2.07
CA LEU A 344 20.88 33.76 -1.80
C LEU A 344 20.31 33.62 -0.39
N GLY A 345 21.03 34.20 0.57
CA GLY A 345 20.50 34.41 1.90
C GLY A 345 19.34 35.40 1.82
N SER A 346 18.16 34.94 2.23
CA SER A 346 17.14 35.66 3.01
C SER A 346 15.79 34.93 2.87
N ALA A 347 15.23 34.55 4.01
CA ALA A 347 13.83 34.17 4.24
C ALA A 347 13.18 33.15 3.28
N PHE A 348 13.06 31.90 3.76
CA PHE A 348 11.88 31.10 3.46
C PHE A 348 10.67 31.82 4.07
N SER A 349 9.97 32.61 3.27
CA SER A 349 8.63 33.10 3.60
C SER A 349 7.61 32.24 2.87
N PHE A 350 6.95 31.35 3.61
CA PHE A 350 5.69 30.75 3.17
C PHE A 350 4.60 31.81 3.36
N THR A 351 4.19 32.49 2.29
CA THR A 351 2.95 33.28 2.33
C THR A 351 1.77 32.34 2.11
N HIS A 352 1.00 32.18 3.19
CA HIS A 352 -0.35 31.65 3.28
C HIS A 352 -1.31 32.28 2.25
N ASP A 353 -2.21 31.48 1.72
CA ASP A 353 -3.62 31.83 1.61
C ASP A 353 -4.41 30.63 2.15
N VAL A 354 -4.99 30.81 3.35
CA VAL A 354 -5.80 29.81 4.06
C VAL A 354 -7.24 30.31 4.05
N GLU A 355 -8.10 29.65 3.29
CA GLU A 355 -9.53 29.62 3.61
C GLU A 355 -9.72 28.65 4.78
N LYS A 356 -10.18 29.19 5.90
CA LYS A 356 -10.60 28.43 7.08
C LYS A 356 -11.91 27.72 6.77
N ASP A 357 -11.93 26.41 6.96
CA ASP A 357 -13.15 25.70 7.36
C ASP A 357 -12.94 25.10 8.76
N GLU A 358 -13.74 25.61 9.69
CA GLU A 358 -13.80 25.24 11.10
C GLU A 358 -14.78 24.06 11.29
N ASN A 359 -14.28 22.90 11.71
CA ASN A 359 -14.85 22.00 12.72
C ASN A 359 -14.15 20.64 12.67
N TYR A 360 -13.23 20.40 13.60
CA TYR A 360 -12.88 19.04 14.00
C TYR A 360 -13.00 18.95 15.50
N SER A 361 -14.00 18.18 15.93
CA SER A 361 -14.34 17.90 17.32
C SER A 361 -13.22 17.13 18.04
N GLU A 362 -13.07 17.45 19.32
CA GLU A 362 -12.12 16.91 20.30
C GLU A 362 -11.90 15.39 20.19
N VAL A 363 -10.64 15.00 20.04
CA VAL A 363 -10.18 13.60 20.19
C VAL A 363 -9.56 13.47 21.57
N SER A 364 -10.19 12.70 22.46
CA SER A 364 -9.63 12.34 23.75
C SER A 364 -9.04 10.92 23.75
N ASP A 365 -7.95 10.83 24.52
CA ASP A 365 -7.37 9.70 25.26
C ASP A 365 -6.41 8.71 24.57
N GLN A 366 -5.16 8.81 25.06
CA GLN A 366 -3.91 8.14 24.72
C GLN A 366 -3.19 8.68 23.46
N ASP A 367 -2.33 9.69 23.68
CA ASP A 367 -1.35 10.19 22.70
C ASP A 367 -0.38 9.08 22.27
N PHE A 368 -0.84 8.21 21.37
CA PHE A 368 0.04 7.48 20.47
C PHE A 368 0.71 8.53 19.62
N ASN A 369 1.98 8.83 19.93
CA ASN A 369 2.75 9.81 19.19
C ASN A 369 2.92 9.32 17.73
N CYS A 370 2.02 9.78 16.85
CA CYS A 370 1.98 9.43 15.42
C CYS A 370 3.26 9.82 14.67
N LYS A 371 4.11 10.67 15.29
CA LYS A 371 5.43 11.06 14.79
C LYS A 371 6.48 9.96 14.93
N ILE A 372 6.26 9.01 15.85
CA ILE A 372 7.13 7.85 16.03
C ILE A 372 6.75 6.78 15.01
N SER A 373 7.70 6.25 14.28
CA SER A 373 7.46 5.23 13.26
C SER A 373 8.59 4.21 13.20
N GLU A 374 8.36 3.14 12.42
CA GLU A 374 9.37 2.15 12.08
C GLU A 374 9.55 2.11 10.55
N VAL A 375 10.79 1.98 10.11
CA VAL A 375 11.13 1.69 8.71
C VAL A 375 11.90 0.37 8.69
N GLU A 376 11.49 -0.55 7.83
CA GLU A 376 12.07 -1.88 7.76
C GLU A 376 12.16 -2.37 6.32
N ILE A 377 13.24 -3.05 5.98
CA ILE A 377 13.37 -3.79 4.73
C ILE A 377 13.77 -5.24 4.97
N VAL A 378 13.21 -6.15 4.19
CA VAL A 378 13.65 -7.54 4.07
C VAL A 378 14.13 -7.78 2.65
N TYR A 379 15.38 -8.20 2.51
CA TYR A 379 15.96 -8.64 1.25
C TYR A 379 15.89 -10.17 1.14
N ALA A 380 15.13 -10.67 0.16
CA ALA A 380 15.20 -12.06 -0.27
C ALA A 380 16.35 -12.20 -1.28
N LYS A 381 17.54 -12.63 -0.82
CA LYS A 381 18.82 -12.68 -1.56
C LYS A 381 18.77 -13.52 -2.85
N ARG A 382 17.82 -14.44 -2.94
CA ARG A 382 17.55 -15.27 -4.13
C ARG A 382 16.11 -15.15 -4.63
N GLY A 383 15.34 -14.24 -4.04
CA GLY A 383 13.93 -14.06 -4.31
C GLY A 383 13.67 -13.41 -5.67
N ARG A 384 12.66 -13.91 -6.38
CA ARG A 384 12.11 -13.32 -7.61
C ARG A 384 10.93 -12.38 -7.28
N HIS A 385 10.14 -12.00 -8.29
CA HIS A 385 8.94 -11.18 -8.16
C HIS A 385 7.73 -12.01 -7.67
N VAL A 386 7.73 -12.38 -6.38
CA VAL A 386 6.71 -13.28 -5.82
C VAL A 386 6.27 -12.84 -4.43
N TRP A 387 5.11 -13.34 -4.00
CA TRP A 387 4.74 -13.35 -2.59
C TRP A 387 5.57 -14.42 -1.87
N PHE A 388 6.57 -14.01 -1.09
CA PHE A 388 7.54 -14.95 -0.51
C PHE A 388 6.89 -15.90 0.50
N LYS A 389 6.98 -17.20 0.21
CA LYS A 389 6.56 -18.28 1.11
C LYS A 389 7.48 -19.49 0.93
N ASP A 390 8.30 -19.76 1.95
CA ASP A 390 9.08 -20.98 2.08
C ASP A 390 9.07 -21.47 3.54
N ARG A 391 9.82 -22.55 3.82
CA ARG A 391 9.87 -23.14 5.18
C ARG A 391 10.53 -22.24 6.23
N ILE A 392 11.34 -21.26 5.82
CA ILE A 392 12.14 -20.39 6.67
C ILE A 392 11.47 -19.01 6.81
N PHE A 393 10.81 -18.52 5.75
CA PHE A 393 10.23 -17.20 5.69
C PHE A 393 8.85 -17.23 5.02
N SER A 394 7.89 -16.55 5.65
CA SER A 394 6.58 -16.24 5.08
C SER A 394 6.36 -14.74 5.18
N ALA A 395 6.15 -14.08 4.04
CA ALA A 395 5.82 -12.66 3.98
C ALA A 395 4.56 -12.37 4.82
N THR A 396 3.53 -13.21 4.72
CA THR A 396 2.30 -13.13 5.52
C THR A 396 2.60 -13.14 7.01
N ARG A 397 3.37 -14.12 7.49
CA ARG A 397 3.74 -14.22 8.92
C ARG A 397 4.55 -13.00 9.36
N TYR A 398 5.49 -12.56 8.53
CA TYR A 398 6.35 -11.43 8.84
C TYR A 398 5.53 -10.13 8.98
N ILE A 399 4.61 -9.89 8.05
CA ILE A 399 3.71 -8.72 8.05
C ILE A 399 2.73 -8.77 9.23
N TYR A 400 2.26 -9.96 9.60
CA TYR A 400 1.49 -10.16 10.83
C TYR A 400 2.29 -9.75 12.08
N LEU A 401 3.53 -10.22 12.22
CA LEU A 401 4.38 -9.88 13.37
C LEU A 401 4.81 -8.40 13.37
N TYR A 402 4.96 -7.80 12.18
CA TYR A 402 5.22 -6.38 12.03
C TYR A 402 4.07 -5.54 12.58
N GLY A 403 2.81 -5.83 12.20
CA GLY A 403 1.68 -5.06 12.73
C GLY A 403 1.44 -5.31 14.22
N LEU A 404 1.62 -6.55 14.70
CA LEU A 404 1.54 -6.83 16.14
C LEU A 404 2.58 -6.02 16.92
N ARG A 405 3.81 -5.89 16.39
CA ARG A 405 4.87 -5.09 16.99
C ARG A 405 4.52 -3.60 17.05
N LEU A 406 3.90 -3.05 16.01
CA LEU A 406 3.53 -1.64 15.94
C LEU A 406 2.33 -1.29 16.80
N PHE A 407 1.33 -2.16 16.84
CA PHE A 407 0.05 -1.89 17.50
C PHE A 407 -0.02 -2.43 18.94
N GLY A 408 0.94 -3.27 19.33
CA GLY A 408 0.98 -3.96 20.63
C GLY A 408 -0.01 -5.13 20.73
N GLU A 409 -1.19 -4.95 20.16
CA GLU A 409 -2.23 -5.94 19.98
C GLU A 409 -2.99 -5.64 18.68
N TYR A 410 -3.59 -6.67 18.10
CA TYR A 410 -4.56 -6.51 17.01
C TYR A 410 -5.96 -6.35 17.54
#